data_AF-A0A374JVS5-F1
#
_entry.id   AF-A0A374JVS5-F1
#
_cell.length_a   1.000
_cell.length_b   1.000
_cell.length_c   1.000
_cell.angle_alpha   90.00
_cell.angle_beta   90.00
_cell.angle_gamma   90.00
#
_symmetry.space_group_name_H-M   'P 1'
#
loop_
_entity.id
_entity.type
_entity.pdbx_description
1 polymer ?
#
loop_
_entity_poly.entity_id
_entity_poly.type
_entity_poly.pdbx_seq_one_letter_code
_entity_poly.pdbx_strand_id
1 'polypeptide(L)'
;MDINIYVNQKKINPLYQKAIAEYVKRLSPYCTLSIVCVAGKIKCTSGKNTTNYCISGSDTISSEDYAARINSLTSSGTSKINFYIGYDESLTADMENFSLCSVQPSAEMTALLLSEQTYRAYTILNNITYHK
;
A
#
# COMPACT_ATOMS: atom_id res chain seq x y z
N MET A 1 -3.55 2.31 -12.61
CA MET A 1 -2.46 2.15 -11.61
C MET A 1 -2.66 0.81 -10.93
N ASP A 2 -1.61 0.00 -10.86
CA ASP A 2 -1.60 -1.27 -10.13
C ASP A 2 -0.91 -1.07 -8.78
N ILE A 3 -1.62 -1.37 -7.69
CA ILE A 3 -1.09 -1.27 -6.33
C ILE A 3 -1.06 -2.68 -5.73
N ASN A 4 0.12 -3.14 -5.35
CA ASN A 4 0.31 -4.45 -4.74
C ASN A 4 0.81 -4.30 -3.30
N ILE A 5 0.18 -5.01 -2.37
CA ILE A 5 0.62 -5.09 -0.97
C ILE A 5 1.14 -6.50 -0.73
N TYR A 6 2.46 -6.63 -0.60
CA TYR A 6 3.14 -7.86 -0.21
C TYR A 6 3.22 -7.93 1.31
N VAL A 7 2.72 -9.01 1.89
CA VAL A 7 2.71 -9.25 3.33
C VAL A 7 3.58 -10.46 3.64
N ASN A 8 4.54 -10.31 4.57
CA ASN A 8 5.45 -11.40 4.98
C ASN A 8 4.74 -12.46 5.86
N GLN A 9 3.74 -13.11 5.28
CA GLN A 9 2.93 -14.12 5.95
C GLN A 9 2.46 -15.15 4.92
N LYS A 10 2.10 -16.36 5.39
CA LYS A 10 1.54 -17.41 4.51
C LYS A 10 0.09 -17.12 4.13
N LYS A 11 -0.66 -16.48 5.01
CA LYS A 11 -2.08 -16.20 4.86
C LYS A 11 -2.50 -15.08 5.81
N ILE A 12 -3.46 -14.26 5.38
CA ILE A 12 -4.13 -13.27 6.20
C ILE A 12 -5.37 -13.89 6.87
N ASN A 13 -5.64 -13.51 8.12
CA ASN A 13 -6.82 -13.90 8.88
C ASN A 13 -8.11 -13.57 8.10
N PRO A 14 -9.10 -14.48 8.09
CA PRO A 14 -10.38 -14.24 7.41
C PRO A 14 -11.09 -12.93 7.76
N LEU A 15 -10.93 -12.41 8.99
CA LEU A 15 -11.50 -11.13 9.42
C LEU A 15 -10.88 -9.95 8.64
N TYR A 16 -9.54 -9.87 8.61
CA TYR A 16 -8.82 -8.86 7.85
C TYR A 16 -9.04 -9.03 6.35
N GLN A 17 -9.07 -10.26 5.85
CA GLN A 17 -9.32 -10.54 4.43
C GLN A 17 -10.68 -9.99 3.98
N LYS A 18 -11.74 -10.16 4.77
CA LYS A 18 -13.07 -9.59 4.48
C LYS A 18 -13.05 -8.07 4.49
N ALA A 19 -12.42 -7.46 5.49
CA ALA A 19 -12.33 -6.00 5.60
C ALA A 19 -11.55 -5.39 4.43
N ILE A 20 -10.43 -6.01 4.04
CA ILE A 20 -9.63 -5.60 2.89
C ILE A 20 -10.41 -5.75 1.59
N ALA A 21 -11.17 -6.85 1.42
CA ALA A 21 -11.95 -7.11 0.21
C ALA A 21 -13.00 -6.01 -0.05
N GLU A 22 -13.60 -5.43 1.00
CA GLU A 22 -14.50 -4.29 0.86
C GLU A 22 -13.78 -3.07 0.27
N TYR A 23 -12.55 -2.77 0.71
CA TYR A 23 -11.74 -1.68 0.14
C TYR A 23 -11.28 -1.97 -1.28
N VAL A 24 -10.86 -3.21 -1.58
CA VAL A 24 -10.51 -3.63 -2.96
C VAL A 24 -11.68 -3.40 -3.91
N LYS A 25 -12.90 -3.79 -3.51
CA LYS A 25 -14.11 -3.57 -4.30
C LYS A 25 -14.37 -2.07 -4.53
N ARG A 26 -14.29 -1.25 -3.48
CA ARG A 26 -14.48 0.21 -3.56
C ARG A 26 -13.42 0.90 -4.40
N LEU A 27 -12.20 0.36 -4.43
CA LEU A 27 -11.06 0.88 -5.19
C LEU A 27 -11.09 0.53 -6.68
N SER A 28 -11.82 -0.53 -7.07
CA SER A 28 -11.86 -1.03 -8.44
C SER A 28 -12.15 0.02 -9.55
N PRO A 29 -12.92 1.10 -9.32
CA PRO A 29 -13.09 2.16 -10.33
C PRO A 29 -11.86 3.05 -10.54
N TYR A 30 -10.90 3.04 -9.60
CA TYR A 30 -9.76 3.97 -9.58
C TYR A 30 -8.42 3.27 -9.79
N CYS A 31 -8.23 2.10 -9.18
CA CYS A 31 -7.00 1.32 -9.28
C CYS A 31 -7.24 -0.17 -9.06
N THR A 32 -6.28 -0.98 -9.51
CA THR A 32 -6.22 -2.40 -9.14
C THR A 32 -5.46 -2.52 -7.83
N LEU A 33 -6.13 -2.89 -6.73
CA LEU A 33 -5.47 -3.21 -5.45
C LEU A 33 -5.39 -4.73 -5.28
N SER A 34 -4.18 -5.26 -5.13
CA SER A 34 -3.93 -6.69 -4.90
C SER A 34 -3.12 -6.91 -3.63
N ILE A 35 -3.45 -7.97 -2.89
CA ILE A 35 -2.77 -8.36 -1.67
C ILE A 35 -2.13 -9.74 -1.89
N VAL A 36 -0.83 -9.82 -1.69
CA VAL A 36 -0.01 -11.00 -1.98
C VAL A 36 0.68 -11.45 -0.69
N CYS A 37 0.39 -12.68 -0.26
CA CYS A 37 1.00 -13.29 0.93
C CYS A 37 2.22 -14.10 0.50
N VAL A 38 3.43 -13.70 0.92
CA VAL A 38 4.67 -14.46 0.65
C VAL A 38 5.53 -14.48 1.90
N ALA A 39 5.78 -15.66 2.46
CA ALA A 39 6.58 -15.78 3.68
C ALA A 39 8.07 -15.94 3.35
N GLY A 40 8.92 -15.11 3.96
CA GLY A 40 10.37 -15.24 4.04
C GLY A 40 11.16 -15.03 2.74
N LYS A 41 10.48 -14.81 1.61
CA LYS A 41 11.11 -14.52 0.32
C LYS A 41 10.28 -13.49 -0.43
N ILE A 42 10.94 -12.55 -1.09
CA ILE A 42 10.29 -11.65 -2.05
C ILE A 42 11.06 -11.66 -3.36
N LYS A 43 10.32 -11.49 -4.45
CA LYS A 43 10.90 -11.14 -5.73
C LYS A 43 10.63 -9.66 -5.96
N CYS A 44 11.61 -8.81 -5.69
CA CYS A 44 11.53 -7.39 -5.99
C CYS A 44 11.20 -7.24 -7.47
N THR A 45 10.03 -6.68 -7.77
CA THR A 45 9.60 -6.52 -9.15
C THR A 45 10.26 -5.26 -9.70
N SER A 46 11.46 -5.38 -10.25
CA SER A 46 12.15 -4.28 -10.93
C SER A 46 11.67 -4.20 -12.37
N GLY A 47 10.57 -3.47 -12.58
CA GLY A 47 9.99 -3.20 -13.90
C GLY A 47 10.12 -1.72 -14.27
N LYS A 48 10.02 -1.41 -15.57
CA LYS A 48 9.82 -0.01 -16.01
C LYS A 48 8.56 0.54 -15.31
N ASN A 49 8.60 1.80 -14.88
CA ASN A 49 7.47 2.52 -14.27
C ASN A 49 6.91 1.84 -12.99
N THR A 50 7.79 1.19 -12.22
CA THR A 50 7.44 0.52 -10.96
C THR A 50 8.17 1.17 -9.79
N THR A 51 7.44 1.50 -8.73
CA THR A 51 8.01 1.99 -7.46
C THR A 51 7.82 0.95 -6.38
N ASN A 52 8.88 0.70 -5.60
CA ASN A 52 8.87 -0.26 -4.49
C ASN A 52 9.08 0.49 -3.17
N TYR A 53 8.16 0.28 -2.23
CA TYR A 53 8.17 0.86 -0.90
C TYR A 53 8.24 -0.25 0.16
N CYS A 54 9.14 -0.13 1.11
CA CYS A 54 9.07 -0.93 2.33
C CYS A 54 8.32 -0.15 3.42
N ILE A 55 7.41 -0.83 4.11
CA ILE A 55 6.67 -0.21 5.20
C ILE A 55 7.51 -0.29 6.46
N SER A 56 8.20 0.80 6.73
CA SER A 56 9.11 1.01 7.84
C SER A 56 9.07 2.50 8.19
N GLY A 57 9.11 2.83 9.48
CA GLY A 57 9.12 4.21 9.94
C GLY A 57 8.29 4.45 11.19
N SER A 58 8.52 5.62 11.79
CA SER A 58 7.87 6.12 13.01
C SER A 58 7.09 7.41 12.77
N ASP A 59 6.99 7.85 11.52
CA ASP A 59 6.26 9.05 11.13
C ASP A 59 4.85 8.70 10.62
N THR A 60 3.98 9.71 10.52
CA THR A 60 2.63 9.55 9.98
C THR A 60 2.49 10.39 8.73
N ILE A 61 1.96 9.80 7.66
CA ILE A 61 1.60 10.51 6.44
C ILE A 61 0.14 10.97 6.53
N SER A 62 -0.13 12.23 6.17
CA SER A 62 -1.51 12.72 6.07
C SER A 62 -2.21 12.11 4.84
N SER A 63 -3.54 12.21 4.79
CA SER A 63 -4.30 11.67 3.66
C SER A 63 -4.08 12.48 2.39
N GLU A 64 -3.92 13.78 2.56
CA GLU A 64 -3.63 14.78 1.55
C GLU A 64 -2.23 14.58 0.97
N ASP A 65 -1.23 14.39 1.81
CA ASP A 65 0.15 14.13 1.37
C ASP A 65 0.24 12.79 0.64
N TYR A 66 -0.45 11.76 1.14
CA TYR A 66 -0.50 10.48 0.46
C TYR A 66 -1.20 10.57 -0.90
N ALA A 67 -2.33 11.29 -0.99
CA ALA A 67 -3.01 11.56 -2.25
C ALA A 67 -2.10 12.32 -3.23
N ALA A 68 -1.42 13.37 -2.77
CA ALA A 68 -0.48 14.13 -3.58
C ALA A 68 0.68 13.26 -4.10
N ARG A 69 1.21 12.37 -3.25
CA ARG A 69 2.24 11.40 -3.64
C ARG A 69 1.73 10.42 -4.71
N ILE A 70 0.54 9.85 -4.55
CA ILE A 70 -0.07 8.97 -5.56
C ILE A 70 -0.28 9.70 -6.90
N ASN A 71 -0.75 10.96 -6.86
CA ASN A 71 -0.94 11.77 -8.06
C ASN A 71 0.37 12.11 -8.77
N SER A 72 1.40 12.46 -8.00
CA SER A 72 2.75 12.74 -8.50
C SER A 72 3.36 11.51 -9.20
N LEU A 73 3.30 10.34 -8.56
CA LEU A 73 3.76 9.09 -9.15
C LEU A 73 3.02 8.74 -10.44
N THR A 74 1.69 8.91 -10.45
CA THR A 74 0.88 8.64 -11.64
C THR A 74 1.26 9.59 -12.79
N SER A 75 1.47 10.87 -12.48
CA SER A 75 1.83 11.90 -13.47
C SER A 75 3.26 11.73 -14.01
N SER A 76 4.17 11.16 -13.21
CA SER A 76 5.54 10.81 -13.65
C SER A 76 5.60 9.54 -14.49
N GLY A 77 4.45 8.92 -14.79
CA GLY A 77 4.34 7.72 -15.61
C GLY A 77 4.48 6.41 -14.82
N THR A 78 4.55 6.46 -13.49
CA THR A 78 4.49 5.26 -12.65
C THR A 78 3.15 4.57 -12.86
N SER A 79 3.19 3.28 -13.17
CA SER A 79 1.99 2.47 -13.43
C SER A 79 1.79 1.39 -12.38
N LYS A 80 2.82 1.12 -11.57
CA LYS A 80 2.83 0.07 -10.55
C LYS A 80 3.49 0.55 -9.27
N ILE A 81 2.83 0.32 -8.14
CA ILE A 81 3.36 0.58 -6.80
C ILE A 81 3.30 -0.71 -6.01
N ASN A 82 4.42 -1.10 -5.41
CA ASN A 82 4.51 -2.28 -4.55
C ASN A 82 4.87 -1.84 -3.13
N PHE A 83 4.05 -2.23 -2.16
CA PHE A 83 4.32 -2.05 -0.74
C PHE A 83 4.73 -3.39 -0.11
N TYR A 84 5.80 -3.40 0.67
CA TYR A 84 6.33 -4.59 1.32
C TYR A 84 6.22 -4.44 2.84
N ILE A 85 5.47 -5.33 3.49
CA ILE A 85 5.14 -5.25 4.93
C ILE A 85 5.78 -6.42 5.67
N GLY A 86 6.61 -6.09 6.67
CA GLY A 86 7.17 -7.04 7.63
C GLY A 86 8.29 -7.92 7.07
N TYR A 87 8.96 -7.49 5.99
CA TYR A 87 10.15 -8.16 5.48
C TYR A 87 11.42 -7.58 6.12
N ASP A 88 12.45 -8.42 6.21
CA ASP A 88 13.75 -8.01 6.74
C ASP A 88 14.42 -6.95 5.88
N GLU A 89 15.19 -6.06 6.52
CA GLU A 89 15.91 -4.97 5.87
C GLU A 89 16.84 -5.46 4.75
N SER A 90 17.43 -6.65 4.91
CA SER A 90 18.28 -7.28 3.88
C SER A 90 17.56 -7.56 2.56
N LEU A 91 16.23 -7.70 2.58
CA LEU A 91 15.41 -7.92 1.40
C LEU A 91 14.86 -6.60 0.82
N THR A 92 14.83 -5.53 1.62
CA THR A 92 14.21 -4.26 1.28
C THR A 92 15.17 -3.07 1.26
N ALA A 93 16.49 -3.31 1.35
CA ALA A 93 17.51 -2.27 1.47
C ALA A 93 17.50 -1.24 0.33
N ASP A 94 17.14 -1.67 -0.89
CA ASP A 94 17.09 -0.79 -2.07
C ASP A 94 15.71 -0.12 -2.27
N MET A 95 14.79 -0.27 -1.32
CA MET A 95 13.43 0.29 -1.40
C MET A 95 13.33 1.61 -0.64
N GLU A 96 12.47 2.51 -1.10
CA GLU A 96 12.17 3.73 -0.35
C GLU A 96 11.32 3.37 0.88
N ASN A 97 11.69 3.88 2.06
CA ASN A 97 10.89 3.72 3.28
C ASN A 97 9.58 4.49 3.15
N PHE A 98 8.47 3.87 3.51
CA PHE A 98 7.15 4.50 3.57
C PHE A 98 6.56 4.33 4.97
N SER A 99 6.40 5.45 5.67
CA SER A 99 5.82 5.47 7.01
C SER A 99 4.32 5.73 6.93
N LEU A 100 3.52 4.71 7.25
CA LEU A 100 2.06 4.81 7.23
C LEU A 100 1.51 5.46 8.51
N CYS A 101 2.05 5.07 9.66
CA CYS A 101 1.60 5.52 10.97
C CYS A 101 2.75 5.45 11.98
N SER A 102 2.66 6.27 13.04
CA SER A 102 3.72 6.43 14.03
C SER A 102 4.06 5.17 14.84
N VAL A 103 3.10 4.28 15.01
CA VAL A 103 3.28 2.97 15.66
C VAL A 103 3.10 1.88 14.62
N GLN A 104 4.05 0.97 14.51
CA GLN A 104 3.98 -0.13 13.55
C GLN A 104 2.95 -1.18 14.01
N PRO A 105 1.81 -1.33 13.32
CA PRO A 105 0.80 -2.33 13.65
C PRO A 105 1.26 -3.73 13.22
N SER A 106 0.45 -4.75 13.52
CA SER A 106 0.62 -6.07 12.91
C SER A 106 0.57 -5.97 11.38
N ALA A 107 1.28 -6.87 10.67
CA ALA A 107 1.38 -6.81 9.22
C ALA A 107 0.00 -6.83 8.51
N GLU A 108 -0.96 -7.58 9.07
CA GLU A 108 -2.33 -7.65 8.55
C GLU A 108 -3.10 -6.34 8.77
N MET A 109 -2.95 -5.72 9.94
CA MET A 109 -3.56 -4.43 10.25
C MET A 109 -2.97 -3.32 9.38
N THR A 110 -1.65 -3.34 9.16
CA THR A 110 -0.97 -2.42 8.24
C THR A 110 -1.52 -2.56 6.82
N ALA A 111 -1.74 -3.78 6.33
CA ALA A 111 -2.34 -4.01 5.01
C ALA A 111 -3.78 -3.46 4.94
N LEU A 112 -4.58 -3.63 5.99
CA LEU A 112 -5.92 -3.06 6.09
C LEU A 112 -5.90 -1.53 6.09
N LEU A 113 -5.07 -0.93 6.94
CA LEU A 113 -4.93 0.53 7.04
C LEU A 113 -4.46 1.13 5.72
N LEU A 114 -3.46 0.51 5.08
CA LEU A 114 -2.98 0.97 3.77
C LEU A 114 -4.08 0.88 2.71
N SER A 115 -4.88 -0.19 2.71
CA SER A 115 -6.02 -0.32 1.79
C SER A 115 -7.06 0.79 1.99
N GLU A 116 -7.38 1.12 3.24
CA GLU A 116 -8.28 2.24 3.57
C GLU A 116 -7.67 3.59 3.17
N GLN A 117 -6.39 3.79 3.47
CA GLN A 117 -5.66 5.01 3.16
C GLN A 117 -5.54 5.23 1.64
N THR A 118 -5.37 4.17 0.85
CA THR A 118 -5.43 4.19 -0.62
C THR A 118 -6.82 4.59 -1.10
N TYR A 119 -7.88 4.01 -0.55
CA TYR A 119 -9.25 4.43 -0.88
C TYR A 119 -9.47 5.91 -0.57
N ARG A 120 -9.04 6.34 0.61
CA ARG A 120 -9.12 7.72 1.06
C ARG A 120 -8.33 8.70 0.16
N ALA A 121 -7.15 8.30 -0.31
CA ALA A 121 -6.39 9.09 -1.27
C ALA A 121 -7.15 9.26 -2.59
N TYR A 122 -7.72 8.18 -3.14
CA TYR A 122 -8.50 8.27 -4.37
C TYR A 122 -9.79 9.09 -4.21
N THR A 123 -10.43 9.09 -3.04
CA THR A 123 -11.58 9.98 -2.81
C THR A 123 -11.18 11.47 -2.76
N ILE A 124 -10.02 11.83 -2.19
CA ILE A 124 -9.45 13.20 -2.33
C ILE A 124 -9.25 13.51 -3.82
N LEU A 125 -8.53 12.64 -4.55
CA LEU A 125 -8.14 12.91 -5.93
C LEU A 125 -9.33 13.08 -6.88
N ASN A 126 -10.45 12.43 -6.56
CA ASN A 126 -11.68 12.50 -7.35
C ASN A 126 -12.71 13.50 -6.79
N ASN A 127 -12.35 14.29 -5.76
CA ASN A 127 -13.24 15.24 -5.09
C ASN A 127 -14.55 14.59 -4.56
N ILE A 128 -14.46 13.35 -4.05
CA ILE A 128 -15.58 12.60 -3.49
C ILE A 128 -15.63 12.83 -1.98
N THR A 129 -16.80 13.19 -1.45
CA THR A 129 -17.02 13.39 -0.01
C THR A 129 -16.91 12.05 0.75
N TYR A 130 -15.74 11.81 1.32
CA TYR A 130 -15.46 10.70 2.24
C TYR A 130 -14.68 11.19 3.48
N HIS A 131 -13.94 12.28 3.31
CA HIS A 131 -13.17 12.95 4.35
C HIS A 131 -14.10 13.74 5.26
N LYS A 132 -14.11 13.36 6.55
CA LYS A 132 -14.71 14.12 7.64
C LYS A 132 -13.74 14.16 8.80
#